data_AF-A0A8J5SQ80-F1
#
_entry.id   AF-A0A8J5SQ80-F1
#
_cell.length_a   1.000
_cell.length_b   1.000
_cell.length_c   1.000
_cell.angle_alpha   90.00
_cell.angle_beta   90.00
_cell.angle_gamma   90.00
#
_symmetry.space_group_name_H-M   'P 1'
#
loop_
_entity.id
_entity.type
_entity.pdbx_description
1 polymer ?
#
loop_
_entity_poly.entity_id
_entity_poly.type
_entity_poly.pdbx_seq_one_letter_code
_entity_poly.pdbx_strand_id
1 'polypeptide(L)' 'MVLQNDIDLLNPPAELEKIKHKKKRLVQSPNSFFMDVKCQGCFNMYELFSLESSYVVSNSFITLL' A
#
# COMPACT_ATOMS: atom_id res chain seq x y z
N MET A 1 -16.39 18.30 16.30
CA MET A 1 -16.91 18.08 14.93
C MET A 1 -16.44 19.25 14.10
N VAL A 2 -15.54 19.03 13.13
CA VAL A 2 -15.03 20.10 12.26
C VAL A 2 -16.09 20.35 11.19
N LEU A 3 -16.59 21.58 11.11
CA LEU A 3 -17.60 21.95 10.12
C LEU A 3 -16.99 21.88 8.71
N GLN A 4 -17.70 21.23 7.78
CA GLN A 4 -17.26 20.95 6.40
C GLN A 4 -16.83 22.22 5.63
N ASN A 5 -17.25 23.42 6.08
CA ASN A 5 -17.04 24.69 5.39
C ASN A 5 -15.78 25.47 5.83
N ASP A 6 -15.08 25.05 6.90
CA ASP A 6 -13.84 25.68 7.39
C ASP A 6 -12.59 24.78 7.21
N ILE A 7 -12.69 23.77 6.34
CA ILE A 7 -11.56 22.87 6.07
C ILE A 7 -10.67 23.54 5.03
N ASP A 8 -9.45 23.90 5.44
CA ASP A 8 -8.40 24.34 4.52
C ASP A 8 -8.14 23.23 3.49
N LEU A 9 -8.51 23.51 2.23
CA LEU A 9 -8.37 22.58 1.11
C LEU A 9 -6.89 22.34 0.75
N LEU A 10 -6.01 23.28 1.08
CA LEU A 10 -4.58 23.16 0.84
C LEU A 10 -3.88 22.37 1.95
N ASN A 11 -4.45 22.35 3.16
CA ASN A 11 -3.89 21.62 4.31
C ASN A 11 -4.96 20.79 5.02
N PRO A 12 -5.57 19.80 4.34
CA PRO A 12 -6.57 18.94 4.96
C PRO A 12 -5.94 18.06 6.05
N PRO A 13 -6.69 17.75 7.13
CA PRO A 13 -6.24 16.79 8.15
C PRO A 13 -5.92 15.40 7.56
N ALA A 14 -4.84 14.78 8.03
CA ALA A 14 -4.39 13.48 7.53
C ALA A 14 -5.44 12.35 7.68
N GLU A 15 -6.29 12.41 8.70
CA GLU A 15 -7.37 11.43 8.90
C GLU A 15 -8.40 11.48 7.76
N LEU A 16 -8.74 12.68 7.28
CA LEU A 16 -9.65 12.87 6.16
C LEU A 16 -9.02 12.40 4.85
N GLU A 17 -7.71 12.59 4.67
CA GLU A 17 -7.01 12.12 3.47
C GLU A 17 -6.88 10.59 3.39
N LYS A 18 -6.74 9.91 4.53
CA LYS A 18 -6.65 8.45 4.60
C LYS A 18 -7.93 7.75 4.14
N ILE A 19 -9.09 8.33 4.43
CA ILE A 19 -10.41 7.78 4.07
C ILE A 19 -10.74 8.03 2.58
N LYS A 20 -10.13 9.05 1.96
CA LYS A 20 -10.33 9.36 0.54
C LYS A 20 -9.76 8.26 -0.36
N HIS A 21 -10.47 7.98 -1.45
CA HIS A 21 -9.96 7.15 -2.54
C HIS A 21 -8.64 7.72 -3.10
N LYS A 22 -7.72 6.83 -3.49
CA LYS A 22 -6.36 7.18 -3.95
C LYS A 22 -6.26 8.30 -5.00
N LYS A 23 -7.21 8.36 -5.93
CA LYS A 23 -7.29 9.41 -6.99
C LYS A 23 -7.92 10.73 -6.54
N LYS A 24 -8.54 10.79 -5.36
CA LYS A 24 -9.27 11.95 -4.82
C LYS A 24 -8.55 12.63 -3.65
N ARG A 25 -7.35 12.18 -3.29
CA ARG A 25 -6.47 12.85 -2.32
C ARG A 25 -5.97 14.18 -2.89
N LEU A 26 -5.49 15.09 -2.02
CA LEU A 26 -4.89 16.35 -2.47
C LEU A 26 -3.73 16.09 -3.43
N VAL A 27 -2.89 15.11 -3.08
CA VAL A 27 -1.86 14.55 -3.97
C VAL A 27 -2.15 13.07 -4.19
N GLN A 28 -2.20 12.65 -5.45
CA GLN A 28 -2.47 11.26 -5.78
C GLN A 28 -1.27 10.38 -5.42
N SER A 29 -1.53 9.32 -4.67
CA SER A 29 -0.53 8.32 -4.30
C SER A 29 -1.12 6.91 -4.43
N PRO A 30 -0.31 5.91 -4.81
CA PRO A 30 -0.77 4.53 -4.85
C PRO A 30 -1.14 4.03 -3.44
N ASN A 31 -2.01 3.03 -3.39
CA ASN A 31 -2.27 2.28 -2.15
C ASN A 31 -1.43 1.00 -2.04
N SER A 32 -0.77 0.61 -3.13
CA SER A 32 0.21 -0.48 -3.13
C SER A 32 1.55 -0.01 -2.63
N PHE A 33 2.31 -0.99 -2.18
CA PHE A 33 3.68 -0.85 -1.74
C PHE A 33 4.47 -2.09 -2.14
N PHE A 34 5.78 -1.95 -2.16
CA PHE A 34 6.70 -3.06 -2.31
C PHE A 34 7.06 -3.61 -0.91
N MET A 35 7.24 -4.91 -0.80
CA MET A 35 7.61 -5.59 0.43
C MET A 35 8.71 -6.61 0.18
N ASP A 36 9.75 -6.57 0.99
CA ASP A 36 10.73 -7.64 1.05
C ASP A 36 10.19 -8.76 1.94
N VAL A 37 10.04 -9.95 1.38
CA VAL A 37 9.62 -11.13 2.12
C VAL A 37 10.73 -12.16 2.09
N LYS A 38 10.88 -12.87 3.21
CA LYS A 38 11.83 -13.96 3.38
C LYS A 38 11.06 -15.25 3.56
N CYS A 39 11.38 -16.26 2.75
CA CYS A 39 10.79 -17.58 2.87
C CYS A 39 11.47 -18.36 4.01
N GLN A 40 10.70 -19.13 4.78
CA GLN A 40 11.25 -20.01 5.82
C GLN A 40 12.06 -21.14 5.15
N GLY A 41 13.37 -21.17 5.42
CA GLY A 41 14.28 -22.15 4.84
C GLY A 41 15.02 -21.68 3.57
N CYS A 42 14.76 -20.46 3.09
CA CYS A 42 15.53 -19.85 2.00
C CYS A 42 16.43 -18.72 2.52
N PHE A 43 17.64 -18.60 1.95
CA PHE A 43 18.58 -17.51 2.26
C PHE A 43 18.32 -16.25 1.44
N ASN A 44 17.53 -16.34 0.37
CA ASN A 44 17.25 -15.23 -0.54
C ASN A 44 16.03 -14.43 -0.07
N MET A 45 16.12 -13.10 -0.21
CA MET A 45 15.00 -12.17 -0.06
C MET A 45 14.36 -11.91 -1.43
N TYR A 46 13.05 -11.70 -1.45
CA TYR A 46 12.30 -11.39 -2.66
C TYR A 46 11.41 -10.16 -2.43
N GLU A 47 11.39 -9.27 -3.40
CA GLU A 47 10.53 -8.09 -3.41
C GLU A 47 9.16 -8.45 -4.01
N LEU A 48 8.08 -8.01 -3.36
CA LEU A 48 6.70 -8.26 -3.78
C LEU A 48 5.89 -6.98 -3.90
N PHE A 49 4.87 -7.00 -4.74
CA PHE A 49 3.95 -5.89 -4.93
C PHE A 49 2.55 -6.22 -4.39
N SER A 50 2.01 -5.33 -3.55
CA SER A 50 0.79 -5.59 -2.76
C SER A 50 -0.55 -5.62 -3.52
N LEU A 51 -0.63 -5.25 -4.81
CA LEU A 51 -1.93 -4.92 -5.43
C LEU A 51 -2.72 -6.12 -5.99
N GLU A 52 -2.12 -7.29 -6.20
CA GLU A 52 -2.76 -8.56 -6.64
C GLU A 52 -1.92 -9.77 -6.19
N SER A 53 -2.49 -10.99 -6.22
CA SER A 53 -1.81 -12.25 -5.84
C SER A 53 -0.47 -12.39 -6.55
N SER A 54 0.60 -12.07 -5.84
CA SER A 54 1.97 -12.21 -6.32
C SER A 54 2.42 -13.63 -6.02
N TYR A 55 2.51 -14.48 -7.05
CA TYR A 55 3.10 -15.80 -6.89
C TYR A 55 4.63 -15.68 -6.93
N VAL A 56 5.30 -16.18 -5.90
CA VAL A 56 6.77 -16.24 -5.89
C VAL A 56 7.17 -17.63 -6.34
N VAL A 57 7.73 -17.74 -7.56
CA VAL A 57 8.35 -18.98 -8.02
C VAL A 57 9.74 -19.06 -7.42
N SER A 58 9.86 -19.70 -6.26
CA SER A 58 11.16 -20.19 -5.80
C SER A 58 11.37 -21.60 -6.35
N ASN A 59 12.61 -21.97 -6.70
CA ASN A 59 12.99 -23.27 -7.30
C ASN A 59 12.57 -24.54 -6.51
N SER A 60 11.84 -24.41 -5.41
CA SER A 60 11.39 -25.55 -4.59
C SER A 60 9.96 -25.42 -4.06
N PHE A 61 9.34 -24.23 -4.04
CA PHE A 61 7.96 -24.04 -3.57
C PHE A 61 7.30 -22.84 -4.27
N ILE A 62 6.05 -23.03 -4.73
CA ILE A 62 5.15 -21.94 -5.11
C ILE A 62 4.43 -21.52 -3.84
N THR A 63 4.82 -20.40 -3.24
CA THR A 63 4.07 -19.80 -2.14
C THR A 63 3.10 -18.77 -2.74
N LEU A 64 1.81 -19.05 -2.64
CA LEU A 64 0.77 -18.04 -2.84
C LEU A 64 0.72 -17.19 -1.56
N LEU A 65 1.00 -15.89 -1.71
CA LEU A 65 0.73 -14.88 -0.68
C LEU A 65 -0.60 -14.19 -0.96
#